data_AF-A0A3M6UHY4-F1
#
_entry.id   AF-A0A3M6UHY4-F1
#
_cell.length_a   1.000
_cell.length_b   1.000
_cell.length_c   1.000
_cell.angle_alpha   90.00
_cell.angle_beta   90.00
_cell.angle_gamma   90.00
#
_symmetry.space_group_name_H-M   'P 1'
#
loop_
_entity.id
_entity.type
_entity.pdbx_description
1 polymer ?
#
loop_
_entity_poly.entity_id
_entity_poly.type
_entity_poly.pdbx_seq_one_letter_code
_entity_poly.pdbx_strand_id
1 'polypeptide(L)'
;MDPWLVLAMIFFQASFLCEAATSRNSSCTKIYGESGLHARCTIESVEELSTILHNPNDVKSLSIVSSDLETIPEGAFRNFTSLVNLSLPNNSIRTIKGGAFSGLNHLQRLELSGNQLIEWEGNFTNSLPSLILLDLSGNSKFVLPTFLLKLRMLKEIKGVTWNDPCANCSLVKNHTLKEGEFKNNGVNIETSELRKGDYLVGNMGHCRVNRLEASQEVVGYANHGFFPRCLEIKACFDNEIRVTPLHRCWDIDNKILSIEFLIAPIAMILNLTVIVVTLTTRVLRRNVTMCLTSNMALSDFLVSLYTLILVCTRLKPYTEFMLFMKNLCNALGFIWLSSAIVSIKTSLILTVERYLAVVYCMQPSLRITRKIAFILVLITWCLGVSIAVLPLVNISVYDGNTFCIPIRPIKDIPHSYELSIGLSLWGIVLYFITIPFYIKVFKTVKKTEKKAGIKRDGTLARRIGALVLSNMIFFLVPIVIAFLWLTTNIQEVMSPQSREILTGVLPTILFSFNSLINPLLYAFRAEKFRKAIKIKIDYICLRKGRSTSLTSSLSGRLRGPTVSSNNGGGSPGRQTPELRTSRSVLSLTKI
;
A
#
# COMPACT_ATOMS: atom_id res chain seq x y z
N MET A 1 2.92 72.54 -56.99
CA MET A 1 3.75 72.29 -55.80
C MET A 1 5.18 72.21 -56.28
N ASP A 2 6.01 73.11 -55.75
CA ASP A 2 7.36 73.43 -56.22
C ASP A 2 8.38 72.35 -55.81
N PRO A 3 9.28 71.86 -56.69
CA PRO A 3 10.29 70.84 -56.34
C PRO A 3 11.22 71.27 -55.18
N TRP A 4 11.32 72.57 -54.92
CA TRP A 4 12.09 73.14 -53.81
C TRP A 4 11.43 72.96 -52.42
N LEU A 5 10.11 72.75 -52.36
CA LEU A 5 9.40 72.50 -51.10
C LEU A 5 9.57 71.06 -50.58
N VAL A 6 9.79 70.09 -51.48
CA VAL A 6 10.02 68.68 -51.11
C VAL A 6 11.45 68.46 -50.60
N LEU A 7 12.44 69.16 -51.16
CA LEU A 7 13.82 69.15 -50.67
C LEU A 7 13.95 69.79 -49.29
N ALA A 8 13.22 70.88 -49.01
CA ALA A 8 13.23 71.52 -47.69
C ALA A 8 12.63 70.62 -46.59
N MET A 9 11.61 69.81 -46.91
CA MET A 9 11.01 68.86 -45.96
C MET A 9 11.91 67.66 -45.66
N ILE A 10 12.69 67.18 -46.64
CA ILE A 10 13.65 66.08 -46.46
C ILE A 10 14.85 66.53 -45.61
N PHE A 11 15.32 67.77 -45.78
CA PHE A 11 16.40 68.32 -44.93
C PHE A 11 15.92 68.64 -43.50
N PHE A 12 14.68 69.10 -43.30
CA PHE A 12 14.15 69.37 -41.96
C PHE A 12 13.78 68.10 -41.15
N GLN A 13 13.48 66.96 -41.80
CA GLN A 13 13.30 65.67 -41.13
C GLN A 13 14.62 64.94 -40.84
N ALA A 14 15.69 65.23 -41.59
CA ALA A 14 17.03 64.71 -41.29
C ALA A 14 17.66 65.41 -40.06
N SER A 15 17.27 66.65 -39.76
CA SER A 15 17.67 67.35 -38.52
C SER A 15 16.95 66.82 -37.28
N PHE A 16 15.70 66.35 -37.42
CA PHE A 16 14.91 65.82 -36.29
C PHE A 16 15.16 64.33 -35.98
N LEU A 17 15.86 63.61 -36.86
CA LEU A 17 16.26 62.20 -36.66
C LEU A 17 17.74 62.04 -36.30
N CYS A 18 18.48 63.13 -36.12
CA CYS A 18 19.86 63.14 -35.60
C CYS A 18 19.97 63.97 -34.31
N GLU A 19 18.92 63.98 -33.49
CA GLU A 19 18.93 64.54 -32.11
C GLU A 19 18.22 63.62 -31.11
N ALA A 20 17.90 62.40 -31.53
CA ALA A 20 17.43 61.30 -30.67
C ALA A 20 18.46 60.16 -30.53
N ALA A 21 19.72 60.41 -30.92
CA ALA A 21 20.87 59.79 -30.28
C ALA A 21 21.27 60.71 -29.12
N THR A 22 20.45 60.76 -28.07
CA THR A 22 20.83 61.41 -26.82
C THR A 22 22.14 60.76 -26.37
N SER A 23 23.23 61.51 -26.44
CA SER A 23 24.36 61.36 -25.54
C SER A 23 23.78 61.05 -24.15
N ARG A 24 23.92 59.80 -23.70
CA ARG A 24 23.56 59.44 -22.32
C ARG A 24 24.68 59.98 -21.47
N ASN A 25 24.64 61.26 -21.14
CA ASN A 25 25.61 61.84 -20.24
C ASN A 25 25.60 61.04 -18.93
N SER A 26 26.75 60.42 -18.61
CA SER A 26 26.95 59.74 -17.36
C SER A 26 26.60 60.69 -16.22
N SER A 27 25.61 60.31 -15.39
CA SER A 27 25.11 61.16 -14.32
C SER A 27 24.89 60.36 -13.06
N CYS A 28 25.25 60.94 -11.93
CA CYS A 28 25.07 60.33 -10.61
C CYS A 28 24.30 61.29 -9.69
N THR A 29 23.21 60.79 -9.14
CA THR A 29 22.44 61.45 -8.08
C THR A 29 22.93 60.95 -6.72
N LYS A 30 23.30 61.89 -5.84
CA LYS A 30 23.80 61.61 -4.47
C LYS A 30 22.71 61.95 -3.47
N ILE A 31 22.33 60.98 -2.64
CA ILE A 31 21.29 61.12 -1.61
C ILE A 31 21.93 60.77 -0.27
N TYR A 32 21.95 61.74 0.66
CA TYR A 32 22.43 61.52 2.02
C TYR A 32 21.26 61.04 2.88
N GLY A 33 21.36 59.82 3.40
CA GLY A 33 20.40 59.26 4.36
C GLY A 33 21.06 58.96 5.70
N GLU A 34 20.26 58.62 6.71
CA GLU A 34 20.74 58.21 8.04
C GLU A 34 21.67 56.98 7.98
N SER A 35 21.50 56.14 6.96
CA SER A 35 22.33 54.95 6.71
C SER A 35 23.67 55.25 6.02
N GLY A 36 23.89 56.44 5.46
CA GLY A 36 25.10 56.82 4.72
C GLY A 36 24.80 57.43 3.34
N LEU A 37 25.83 57.60 2.51
CA LEU A 37 25.68 58.12 1.16
C LEU A 37 25.15 57.05 0.20
N HIS A 38 24.01 57.33 -0.43
CA HIS A 38 23.39 56.52 -1.48
C HIS A 38 23.60 57.22 -2.84
N ALA A 39 24.21 56.52 -3.79
CA ALA A 39 24.43 57.01 -5.14
C ALA A 39 23.60 56.21 -6.15
N ARG A 40 22.85 56.90 -7.02
CA ARG A 40 22.20 56.30 -8.18
C ARG A 40 22.78 56.91 -9.45
N CYS A 41 23.37 56.06 -10.29
CA CYS A 41 24.13 56.47 -11.46
C CYS A 41 23.59 55.84 -12.74
N THR A 42 23.74 56.55 -13.85
CA THR A 42 23.69 56.03 -15.22
C THR A 42 25.05 56.30 -15.83
N ILE A 43 25.72 55.28 -16.34
CA ILE A 43 27.10 55.35 -16.83
C ILE A 43 27.24 54.61 -18.16
N GLU A 44 28.25 54.96 -18.95
CA GLU A 44 28.63 54.17 -20.13
C GLU A 44 29.69 53.11 -19.77
N SER A 45 30.63 53.44 -18.87
CA SER A 45 31.67 52.55 -18.38
C SER A 45 31.83 52.61 -16.86
N VAL A 46 32.17 51.47 -16.24
CA VAL A 46 32.40 51.36 -14.79
C VAL A 46 33.60 52.19 -14.32
N GLU A 47 34.59 52.44 -15.19
CA GLU A 47 35.80 53.20 -14.86
C GLU A 47 35.51 54.67 -14.50
N GLU A 48 34.44 55.24 -15.08
CA GLU A 48 34.00 56.62 -14.85
C GLU A 48 33.43 56.86 -13.44
N LEU A 49 33.04 55.80 -12.72
CA LEU A 49 32.47 55.95 -11.38
C LEU A 49 33.44 56.62 -10.41
N SER A 50 34.74 56.34 -10.56
CA SER A 50 35.78 56.92 -9.70
C SER A 50 36.00 58.42 -9.95
N THR A 51 35.75 58.89 -11.17
CA THR A 51 35.90 60.31 -11.54
C THR A 51 34.65 61.12 -11.17
N ILE A 52 33.45 60.54 -11.32
CA ILE A 52 32.17 61.19 -11.00
C ILE A 52 31.92 61.24 -9.48
N LEU A 53 32.34 60.21 -8.75
CA LEU A 53 32.20 60.12 -7.30
C LEU A 53 33.55 60.46 -6.64
N HIS A 54 33.86 61.75 -6.50
CA HIS A 54 35.11 62.29 -5.93
C HIS A 54 35.56 61.66 -4.58
N ASN A 55 34.68 61.01 -3.81
CA ASN A 55 35.04 60.17 -2.67
C ASN A 55 34.22 58.85 -2.66
N PRO A 56 34.69 57.78 -3.31
CA PRO A 56 33.94 56.53 -3.43
C PRO A 56 33.87 55.72 -2.11
N ASN A 57 34.76 56.00 -1.16
CA ASN A 57 34.79 55.31 0.13
C ASN A 57 33.65 55.71 1.08
N ASP A 58 32.95 56.82 0.84
CA ASP A 58 31.82 57.24 1.69
C ASP A 58 30.50 56.60 1.25
N VAL A 59 30.46 56.04 0.04
CA VAL A 59 29.26 55.47 -0.58
C VAL A 59 28.94 54.12 0.07
N LYS A 60 27.78 54.05 0.74
CA LYS A 60 27.29 52.80 1.33
C LYS A 60 26.34 52.03 0.41
N SER A 61 25.71 52.71 -0.55
CA SER A 61 24.80 52.10 -1.50
C SER A 61 25.01 52.68 -2.88
N LEU A 62 25.22 51.82 -3.87
CA LEU A 62 25.41 52.20 -5.27
C LEU A 62 24.37 51.48 -6.13
N SER A 63 23.62 52.23 -6.90
CA SER A 63 22.65 51.71 -7.89
C SER A 63 23.04 52.21 -9.27
N ILE A 64 23.29 51.30 -10.20
CA ILE A 64 23.58 51.61 -11.60
C ILE A 64 22.47 51.01 -12.44
N VAL A 65 21.78 51.85 -13.22
CA VAL A 65 20.61 51.46 -14.01
C VAL A 65 20.70 52.05 -15.41
N SER A 66 20.16 51.33 -16.40
CA SER A 66 20.07 51.79 -17.79
C SER A 66 21.42 52.11 -18.43
N SER A 67 22.43 51.38 -17.99
CA SER A 67 23.79 51.40 -18.52
C SER A 67 23.92 50.12 -19.34
N ASP A 68 24.22 50.19 -20.64
CA ASP A 68 24.34 49.01 -21.52
C ASP A 68 25.63 48.22 -21.22
N LEU A 69 25.84 47.89 -19.94
CA LEU A 69 27.04 47.26 -19.38
C LEU A 69 27.02 45.77 -19.66
N GLU A 70 27.65 45.34 -20.75
CA GLU A 70 27.71 43.91 -21.07
C GLU A 70 28.66 43.12 -20.15
N THR A 71 29.70 43.75 -19.58
CA THR A 71 30.73 43.08 -18.77
C THR A 71 31.09 43.89 -17.53
N ILE A 72 31.26 43.22 -16.38
CA ILE A 72 31.88 43.83 -15.20
C ILE A 72 33.38 43.45 -15.18
N PRO A 73 34.30 44.41 -15.39
CA PRO A 73 35.74 44.14 -15.44
C PRO A 73 36.34 43.86 -14.05
N GLU A 74 37.55 43.31 -14.03
CA GLU A 74 38.31 43.10 -12.79
C GLU A 74 38.52 44.42 -12.04
N GLY A 75 38.31 44.42 -10.71
CA GLY A 75 38.54 45.60 -9.90
C GLY A 75 37.57 46.76 -10.12
N ALA A 76 36.50 46.56 -10.90
CA ALA A 76 35.41 47.51 -11.19
C ALA A 76 35.00 48.39 -10.00
N PHE A 77 34.90 47.79 -8.80
CA PHE A 77 34.42 48.47 -7.60
C PHE A 77 35.48 48.56 -6.48
N ARG A 78 36.78 48.39 -6.79
CA ARG A 78 37.85 48.25 -5.78
C ARG A 78 37.98 49.43 -4.82
N ASN A 79 37.60 50.63 -5.26
CA ASN A 79 37.69 51.86 -4.46
C ASN A 79 36.44 52.12 -3.59
N PHE A 80 35.41 51.26 -3.64
CA PHE A 80 34.16 51.40 -2.87
C PHE A 80 34.21 50.53 -1.60
N THR A 81 35.21 50.75 -0.75
CA THR A 81 35.50 49.82 0.37
C THR A 81 34.42 49.77 1.44
N SER A 82 33.64 50.84 1.63
CA SER A 82 32.52 50.92 2.59
C SER A 82 31.16 50.48 2.03
N LEU A 83 31.12 49.95 0.80
CA LEU A 83 29.87 49.63 0.12
C LEU A 83 29.15 48.46 0.80
N VAL A 84 27.87 48.66 1.12
CA VAL A 84 26.99 47.66 1.75
C VAL A 84 25.99 47.09 0.74
N ASN A 85 25.47 47.94 -0.16
CA ASN A 85 24.49 47.54 -1.18
C ASN A 85 24.99 47.92 -2.57
N LEU A 86 25.02 46.96 -3.49
CA LEU A 86 25.32 47.18 -4.90
C LEU A 86 24.14 46.65 -5.73
N SER A 87 23.53 47.54 -6.50
CA SER A 87 22.37 47.26 -7.32
C SER A 87 22.70 47.57 -8.78
N LEU A 88 22.67 46.55 -9.63
CA LEU A 88 22.98 46.61 -11.06
C LEU A 88 21.82 46.04 -11.91
N PRO A 89 20.55 46.39 -11.67
CA PRO A 89 19.44 45.76 -12.37
C PRO A 89 19.33 46.26 -13.81
N ASN A 90 18.91 45.36 -14.71
CA ASN A 90 18.56 45.70 -16.10
C ASN A 90 19.66 46.43 -16.90
N ASN A 91 20.92 46.00 -16.79
CA ASN A 91 22.06 46.58 -17.50
C ASN A 91 22.62 45.68 -18.62
N SER A 92 21.92 44.61 -18.99
CA SER A 92 22.34 43.64 -20.02
C SER A 92 23.66 42.92 -19.74
N ILE A 93 24.09 42.82 -18.47
CA ILE A 93 25.34 42.18 -18.07
C ILE A 93 25.32 40.69 -18.45
N ARG A 94 26.35 40.23 -19.19
CA ARG A 94 26.55 38.84 -19.61
C ARG A 94 27.68 38.15 -18.87
N THR A 95 28.77 38.87 -18.62
CA THR A 95 29.99 38.30 -18.04
C THR A 95 30.47 39.13 -16.85
N ILE A 96 30.79 38.45 -15.74
CA ILE A 96 31.46 39.04 -14.58
C ILE A 96 32.88 38.47 -14.51
N LYS A 97 33.90 39.32 -14.65
CA LYS A 97 35.30 38.91 -14.63
C LYS A 97 35.79 38.55 -13.23
N GLY A 98 36.82 37.71 -13.18
CA GLY A 98 37.55 37.39 -11.94
C GLY A 98 37.97 38.65 -11.21
N GLY A 99 37.72 38.72 -9.90
CA GLY A 99 38.09 39.89 -9.10
C GLY A 99 37.26 41.16 -9.34
N ALA A 100 36.16 41.10 -10.10
CA ALA A 100 35.27 42.26 -10.32
C ALA A 100 34.80 42.96 -9.04
N PHE A 101 34.57 42.18 -7.98
CA PHE A 101 34.11 42.66 -6.67
C PHE A 101 35.22 42.69 -5.60
N SER A 102 36.49 42.64 -6.01
CA SER A 102 37.62 42.70 -5.07
C SER A 102 37.63 44.02 -4.30
N GLY A 103 37.83 43.95 -2.98
CA GLY A 103 37.83 45.12 -2.09
C GLY A 103 36.49 45.42 -1.41
N LEU A 104 35.40 44.76 -1.83
CA LEU A 104 34.05 44.94 -1.27
C LEU A 104 33.81 44.14 0.02
N ASN A 105 34.63 44.38 1.04
CA ASN A 105 34.63 43.60 2.29
C ASN A 105 33.34 43.72 3.11
N HIS A 106 32.59 44.83 2.95
CA HIS A 106 31.37 45.12 3.70
C HIS A 106 30.07 44.89 2.90
N LEU A 107 30.17 44.40 1.66
CA LEU A 107 29.00 44.23 0.80
C LEU A 107 28.09 43.13 1.36
N GLN A 108 26.83 43.49 1.63
CA GLN A 108 25.80 42.59 2.16
C GLN A 108 24.75 42.22 1.12
N ARG A 109 24.44 43.12 0.18
CA ARG A 109 23.41 42.91 -0.85
C ARG A 109 23.99 43.19 -2.22
N LEU A 110 23.88 42.20 -3.11
CA LEU A 110 24.22 42.32 -4.52
C LEU A 110 23.01 41.96 -5.37
N GLU A 111 22.51 42.92 -6.12
CA GLU A 111 21.37 42.76 -7.02
C GLU A 111 21.84 42.84 -8.46
N LEU A 112 21.64 41.74 -9.20
CA LEU A 112 21.99 41.57 -10.61
C LEU A 112 20.74 41.19 -11.43
N SER A 113 19.55 41.54 -10.94
CA SER A 113 18.29 41.11 -11.54
C SER A 113 18.04 41.70 -12.93
N GLY A 114 17.41 40.94 -13.83
CA GLY A 114 17.04 41.40 -15.16
C GLY A 114 18.22 41.62 -16.10
N ASN A 115 19.35 40.99 -15.83
CA ASN A 115 20.50 40.95 -16.74
C ASN A 115 20.45 39.70 -17.64
N GLN A 116 21.51 39.48 -18.42
CA GLN A 116 21.65 38.35 -19.34
C GLN A 116 22.84 37.48 -18.95
N LEU A 117 23.05 37.26 -17.64
CA LEU A 117 24.25 36.60 -17.14
C LEU A 117 24.38 35.18 -17.73
N ILE A 118 25.58 34.89 -18.21
CA ILE A 118 25.98 33.58 -18.74
C ILE A 118 27.15 33.06 -17.91
N GLU A 119 28.11 33.93 -17.60
CA GLU A 119 29.37 33.53 -16.97
C GLU A 119 29.74 34.46 -15.81
N TRP A 120 30.23 33.84 -14.74
CA TRP A 120 30.84 34.54 -13.61
C TRP A 120 32.17 33.86 -13.31
N GLU A 121 33.26 34.45 -13.82
CA GLU A 121 34.60 33.86 -13.89
C GLU A 121 35.35 33.98 -12.56
N GLY A 122 35.95 32.91 -12.06
CA GLY A 122 36.88 32.96 -10.90
C GLY A 122 36.29 32.54 -9.55
N ASN A 123 37.11 32.59 -8.49
CA ASN A 123 36.74 32.14 -7.15
C ASN A 123 36.57 33.32 -6.19
N PHE A 124 35.32 33.69 -5.92
CA PHE A 124 34.95 34.88 -5.14
C PHE A 124 34.70 34.61 -3.66
N THR A 125 34.98 33.39 -3.19
CA THR A 125 34.78 33.01 -1.78
C THR A 125 35.50 33.97 -0.82
N ASN A 126 36.59 34.60 -1.30
CA ASN A 126 37.41 35.55 -0.55
C ASN A 126 37.09 37.04 -0.86
N SER A 127 36.40 37.34 -1.97
CA SER A 127 36.12 38.73 -2.40
C SER A 127 34.80 39.27 -1.84
N LEU A 128 33.88 38.39 -1.42
CA LEU A 128 32.54 38.75 -0.92
C LEU A 128 32.29 38.16 0.48
N PRO A 129 33.15 38.45 1.49
CA PRO A 129 33.10 37.78 2.80
C PRO A 129 31.83 38.09 3.60
N SER A 130 31.20 39.25 3.37
CA SER A 130 30.04 39.73 4.12
C SER A 130 28.71 39.59 3.38
N LEU A 131 28.68 38.98 2.20
CA LEU A 131 27.48 38.94 1.36
C LEU A 131 26.38 38.11 2.03
N ILE A 132 25.18 38.69 2.16
CA ILE A 132 24.01 38.10 2.82
C ILE A 132 22.95 37.71 1.79
N LEU A 133 22.71 38.56 0.80
CA LEU A 133 21.69 38.36 -0.23
C LEU A 133 22.28 38.59 -1.62
N LEU A 134 22.05 37.62 -2.50
CA LEU A 134 22.37 37.71 -3.92
C LEU A 134 21.09 37.58 -4.74
N ASP A 135 20.76 38.57 -5.56
CA ASP A 135 19.60 38.51 -6.45
C ASP A 135 20.03 38.31 -7.91
N LEU A 136 19.68 37.15 -8.47
CA LEU A 136 19.93 36.76 -9.86
C LEU A 136 18.64 36.66 -10.68
N SER A 137 17.52 37.15 -10.15
CA SER A 137 16.20 37.04 -10.80
C SER A 137 16.24 37.54 -12.24
N GLY A 138 15.63 36.82 -13.19
CA GLY A 138 15.65 37.20 -14.61
C GLY A 138 16.91 36.83 -15.38
N ASN A 139 17.89 36.16 -14.78
CA ASN A 139 19.06 35.58 -15.48
C ASN A 139 18.84 34.10 -15.78
N SER A 140 17.86 33.77 -16.64
CA SER A 140 17.40 32.38 -16.84
C SER A 140 18.45 31.42 -17.43
N LYS A 141 19.49 31.95 -18.10
CA LYS A 141 20.58 31.14 -18.70
C LYS A 141 21.77 30.94 -17.75
N PHE A 142 21.77 31.59 -16.59
CA PHE A 142 22.89 31.55 -15.67
C PHE A 142 22.83 30.29 -14.80
N VAL A 143 23.82 29.40 -14.98
CA VAL A 143 23.98 28.22 -14.13
C VAL A 143 24.74 28.64 -12.88
N LEU A 144 24.09 28.53 -11.71
CA LEU A 144 24.67 28.94 -10.44
C LEU A 144 25.96 28.14 -10.10
N PRO A 145 27.14 28.80 -10.04
CA PRO A 145 28.36 28.10 -9.69
C PRO A 145 28.44 27.70 -8.22
N THR A 146 29.06 26.56 -7.94
CA THR A 146 29.16 26.00 -6.57
C THR A 146 29.95 26.89 -5.60
N PHE A 147 30.85 27.75 -6.07
CA PHE A 147 31.60 28.66 -5.20
C PHE A 147 30.71 29.70 -4.52
N LEU A 148 29.59 30.12 -5.14
CA LEU A 148 28.64 31.06 -4.53
C LEU A 148 27.93 30.42 -3.34
N LEU A 149 27.65 29.11 -3.42
CA LEU A 149 27.06 28.33 -2.33
C LEU A 149 28.00 28.20 -1.12
N LYS A 150 29.31 28.41 -1.29
CA LYS A 150 30.33 28.33 -0.22
C LYS A 150 30.50 29.63 0.57
N LEU A 151 29.85 30.72 0.16
CA LEU A 151 29.90 31.99 0.87
C LEU A 151 29.30 31.85 2.27
N ARG A 152 30.11 32.18 3.29
CA ARG A 152 29.80 31.87 4.70
C ARG A 152 28.57 32.64 5.20
N MET A 153 28.51 33.93 4.90
CA MET A 153 27.47 34.86 5.37
C MET A 153 26.20 34.84 4.51
N LEU A 154 26.23 34.18 3.35
CA LEU A 154 25.14 34.16 2.40
C LEU A 154 23.94 33.42 3.01
N LYS A 155 22.79 34.10 3.05
CA LYS A 155 21.53 33.60 3.60
C LYS A 155 20.51 33.31 2.51
N GLU A 156 20.53 34.07 1.43
CA GLU A 156 19.52 33.97 0.38
C GLU A 156 20.12 34.22 -1.01
N ILE A 157 19.75 33.37 -1.97
CA ILE A 157 20.01 33.57 -3.39
C ILE A 157 18.67 33.53 -4.11
N LYS A 158 18.32 34.61 -4.80
CA LYS A 158 17.07 34.71 -5.56
C LYS A 158 17.32 34.45 -7.04
N GLY A 159 16.33 33.87 -7.72
CA GLY A 159 16.33 33.76 -9.17
C GLY A 159 17.13 32.62 -9.77
N VAL A 160 17.47 31.60 -8.98
CA VAL A 160 18.23 30.45 -9.45
C VAL A 160 17.35 29.58 -10.34
N THR A 161 17.84 29.18 -11.51
CA THR A 161 17.15 28.30 -12.44
C THR A 161 18.07 27.15 -12.82
N TRP A 162 17.62 25.91 -12.67
CA TRP A 162 18.36 24.72 -13.12
C TRP A 162 17.55 23.84 -14.09
N ASN A 163 16.23 23.98 -14.11
CA ASN A 163 15.34 23.41 -15.12
C ASN A 163 14.05 24.22 -15.23
N ASP A 164 13.24 23.93 -16.24
CA ASP A 164 12.01 24.69 -16.51
C ASP A 164 10.99 24.63 -15.35
N PRO A 165 10.72 23.45 -14.73
CA PRO A 165 9.79 23.39 -13.59
C PRO A 165 10.26 24.17 -12.35
N CYS A 166 11.56 24.30 -12.14
CA CYS A 166 12.19 24.98 -11.01
C CYS A 166 12.89 26.29 -11.42
N ALA A 167 12.24 27.08 -12.28
CA ALA A 167 12.75 28.39 -12.68
C ALA A 167 12.54 29.46 -11.60
N ASN A 168 13.44 30.46 -11.60
CA ASN A 168 13.38 31.63 -10.72
C ASN A 168 13.26 31.28 -9.21
N CYS A 169 13.91 30.19 -8.80
CA CYS A 169 13.84 29.67 -7.45
C CYS A 169 14.62 30.53 -6.46
N SER A 170 14.10 30.68 -5.24
CA SER A 170 14.82 31.28 -4.12
C SER A 170 15.44 30.18 -3.26
N LEU A 171 16.77 30.22 -3.09
CA LEU A 171 17.52 29.35 -2.20
C LEU A 171 17.70 30.05 -0.85
N VAL A 172 17.18 29.49 0.23
CA VAL A 172 17.20 30.10 1.57
C VAL A 172 17.92 29.20 2.55
N LYS A 173 18.87 29.76 3.32
CA LYS A 173 19.66 28.99 4.28
C LYS A 173 18.87 28.66 5.55
N ASN A 174 18.99 27.43 6.03
CA ASN A 174 18.36 26.94 7.27
C ASN A 174 16.82 27.17 7.32
N HIS A 175 16.15 26.95 6.19
CA HIS A 175 14.70 27.05 6.14
C HIS A 175 14.05 25.70 6.47
N THR A 176 13.00 25.76 7.29
CA THR A 176 12.12 24.62 7.61
C THR A 176 10.72 24.98 7.18
N LEU A 177 10.13 24.15 6.31
CA LEU A 177 8.72 24.31 5.94
C LEU A 177 7.84 23.91 7.11
N LYS A 178 6.84 24.74 7.43
CA LYS A 178 5.90 24.44 8.52
C LYS A 178 4.78 23.52 8.04
N GLU A 179 4.28 22.74 8.98
CA GLU A 179 3.13 21.86 8.81
C GLU A 179 1.91 22.67 8.33
N GLY A 180 1.43 22.40 7.11
CA GLY A 180 0.31 23.11 6.48
C GLY A 180 0.68 24.10 5.35
N GLU A 181 1.95 24.39 5.11
CA GLU A 181 2.40 25.18 3.94
C GLU A 181 2.40 24.32 2.65
N PHE A 182 2.61 23.00 2.80
CA PHE A 182 2.33 22.02 1.75
C PHE A 182 0.83 21.68 1.69
N LYS A 183 0.12 22.24 0.70
CA LYS A 183 -1.27 21.83 0.40
C LYS A 183 -1.40 20.48 -0.33
N ASN A 184 -0.29 19.81 -0.62
CA ASN A 184 -0.27 18.44 -1.13
C ASN A 184 0.57 17.55 -0.20
N ASN A 185 -0.05 16.50 0.34
CA ASN A 185 0.57 15.35 0.99
C ASN A 185 1.14 15.50 2.41
N GLY A 186 1.11 16.67 3.05
CA GLY A 186 1.34 16.80 4.50
C GLY A 186 2.74 16.34 4.98
N VAL A 187 3.77 16.54 4.17
CA VAL A 187 5.16 16.14 4.47
C VAL A 187 5.95 17.38 4.91
N ASN A 188 6.42 17.42 6.16
CA ASN A 188 7.42 18.43 6.58
C ASN A 188 8.79 18.01 6.09
N ILE A 189 9.44 18.87 5.30
CA ILE A 189 10.77 18.63 4.75
C ILE A 189 11.74 19.64 5.37
N GLU A 190 12.77 19.13 6.02
CA GLU A 190 13.85 19.95 6.58
C GLU A 190 15.08 19.92 5.66
N THR A 191 15.88 21.00 5.69
CA THR A 191 17.15 21.04 4.93
C THR A 191 18.12 19.94 5.38
N SER A 192 18.12 19.61 6.68
CA SER A 192 18.91 18.53 7.30
C SER A 192 18.59 17.17 6.70
N GLU A 193 17.31 16.90 6.44
CA GLU A 193 16.83 15.65 5.88
C GLU A 193 17.11 15.57 4.36
N LEU A 194 16.93 16.68 3.62
CA LEU A 194 17.27 16.74 2.19
C LEU A 194 18.73 16.41 1.88
N ARG A 195 19.66 16.70 2.80
CA ARG A 195 21.09 16.32 2.64
C ARG A 195 21.30 14.82 2.48
N LYS A 196 20.41 14.00 3.06
CA LYS A 196 20.50 12.54 2.95
C LYS A 196 20.21 12.07 1.52
N GLY A 197 19.47 12.87 0.74
CA GLY A 197 19.02 12.55 -0.62
C GLY A 197 17.94 11.47 -0.67
N ASP A 198 18.01 10.48 0.21
CA ASP A 198 17.03 9.41 0.34
C ASP A 198 16.74 9.13 1.82
N TYR A 199 15.50 9.34 2.24
CA TYR A 199 15.07 9.17 3.62
C TYR A 199 13.57 8.88 3.74
N LEU A 200 13.16 8.45 4.94
CA LEU A 200 11.78 8.09 5.24
C LEU A 200 11.06 9.23 5.95
N VAL A 201 9.86 9.55 5.51
CA VAL A 201 8.99 10.56 6.12
C VAL A 201 7.64 9.98 6.50
N GLY A 202 7.11 10.46 7.62
CA GLY A 202 5.86 10.03 8.23
C GLY A 202 6.05 9.67 9.69
N ASN A 203 4.98 9.18 10.32
CA ASN A 203 5.06 8.79 11.72
C ASN A 203 5.83 7.46 11.85
N MET A 204 7.04 7.55 12.43
CA MET A 204 7.93 6.42 12.65
C MET A 204 7.36 5.36 13.62
N GLY A 205 6.26 5.64 14.32
CA GLY A 205 5.47 4.67 15.09
C GLY A 205 4.52 3.79 14.24
N HIS A 206 4.43 3.99 12.92
CA HIS A 206 3.56 3.22 12.01
C HIS A 206 4.34 2.48 10.92
N CYS A 207 3.83 1.34 10.44
CA CYS A 207 4.49 0.59 9.35
C CYS A 207 4.43 1.29 7.99
N ARG A 208 3.38 2.07 7.73
CA ARG A 208 3.19 2.85 6.49
C ARG A 208 3.92 4.19 6.61
N VAL A 209 4.88 4.40 5.74
CA VAL A 209 5.68 5.64 5.62
C VAL A 209 5.88 5.95 4.14
N ASN A 210 6.40 7.13 3.83
CA ASN A 210 6.82 7.46 2.47
C ASN A 210 8.35 7.49 2.42
N ARG A 211 8.95 6.93 1.37
CA ARG A 211 10.35 7.14 1.03
C ARG A 211 10.45 8.29 0.06
N LEU A 212 11.34 9.22 0.35
CA LEU A 212 11.56 10.45 -0.37
C LEU A 212 12.95 10.43 -0.97
N GLU A 213 13.02 10.50 -2.30
CA GLU A 213 14.26 10.53 -3.06
C GLU A 213 14.37 11.88 -3.77
N ALA A 214 15.37 12.69 -3.45
CA ALA A 214 15.63 14.01 -4.01
C ALA A 214 16.69 13.96 -5.13
N SER A 215 16.59 14.87 -6.10
CA SER A 215 17.56 15.06 -7.18
C SER A 215 18.95 15.47 -6.67
N GLN A 216 19.96 15.30 -7.52
CA GLN A 216 21.33 15.66 -7.16
C GLN A 216 21.49 17.18 -6.97
N GLU A 217 20.73 17.97 -7.72
CA GLU A 217 20.71 19.43 -7.66
C GLU A 217 20.20 19.89 -6.29
N VAL A 218 19.03 19.40 -5.87
CA VAL A 218 18.44 19.72 -4.55
C VAL A 218 19.36 19.26 -3.42
N VAL A 219 19.93 18.06 -3.50
CA VAL A 219 20.92 17.56 -2.53
C VAL A 219 22.17 18.44 -2.51
N GLY A 220 22.63 18.90 -3.67
CA GLY A 220 23.76 19.82 -3.82
C GLY A 220 23.54 21.15 -3.09
N TYR A 221 22.36 21.75 -3.23
CA TYR A 221 21.97 22.95 -2.48
C TYR A 221 21.86 22.67 -0.98
N ALA A 222 21.21 21.57 -0.59
CA ALA A 222 21.02 21.19 0.81
C ALA A 222 22.35 20.92 1.54
N ASN A 223 23.34 20.35 0.85
CA ASN A 223 24.70 20.13 1.37
C ASN A 223 25.41 21.45 1.74
N HIS A 224 25.07 22.55 1.06
CA HIS A 224 25.55 23.89 1.39
C HIS A 224 24.61 24.63 2.38
N GLY A 225 23.57 23.95 2.87
CA GLY A 225 22.61 24.49 3.84
C GLY A 225 21.47 25.30 3.23
N PHE A 226 21.33 25.29 1.91
CA PHE A 226 20.25 25.98 1.20
C PHE A 226 19.06 25.08 0.95
N PHE A 227 17.87 25.59 1.25
CA PHE A 227 16.60 25.01 0.91
C PHE A 227 16.01 25.70 -0.33
N PRO A 228 15.65 24.96 -1.40
CA PRO A 228 15.00 25.55 -2.56
C PRO A 228 13.51 25.78 -2.32
N ARG A 229 13.10 27.06 -2.25
CA ARG A 229 11.72 27.46 -1.95
C ARG A 229 10.72 27.13 -3.07
N CYS A 230 11.20 27.00 -4.30
CA CYS A 230 10.38 26.56 -5.43
C CYS A 230 9.83 25.14 -5.29
N LEU A 231 10.32 24.33 -4.32
CA LEU A 231 9.70 23.04 -3.96
C LEU A 231 8.27 23.20 -3.40
N GLU A 232 7.85 24.42 -3.02
CA GLU A 232 6.44 24.74 -2.75
C GLU A 232 5.55 24.60 -4.01
N ILE A 233 6.14 24.73 -5.21
CA ILE A 233 5.46 24.60 -6.50
C ILE A 233 5.40 23.12 -6.88
N LYS A 234 4.18 22.60 -7.08
CA LYS A 234 3.95 21.17 -7.39
C LYS A 234 4.77 20.67 -8.59
N ALA A 235 4.88 21.45 -9.65
CA ALA A 235 5.62 21.05 -10.86
C ALA A 235 7.12 20.85 -10.58
N CYS A 236 7.74 21.74 -9.80
CA CYS A 236 9.13 21.59 -9.38
C CYS A 236 9.27 20.40 -8.42
N PHE A 237 8.38 20.29 -7.43
CA PHE A 237 8.38 19.20 -6.48
C PHE A 237 8.30 17.82 -7.15
N ASP A 238 7.32 17.60 -8.02
CA ASP A 238 7.12 16.31 -8.69
C ASP A 238 8.29 15.95 -9.63
N ASN A 239 9.06 16.94 -10.10
CA ASN A 239 10.25 16.74 -10.93
C ASN A 239 11.50 16.40 -10.09
N GLU A 240 11.72 17.12 -8.99
CA GLU A 240 12.93 16.99 -8.17
C GLU A 240 12.83 15.93 -7.09
N ILE A 241 11.61 15.59 -6.67
CA ILE A 241 11.34 14.79 -5.48
C ILE A 241 10.40 13.64 -5.83
N ARG A 242 10.93 12.43 -5.75
CA ARG A 242 10.14 11.21 -5.91
C ARG A 242 9.67 10.71 -4.55
N VAL A 243 8.35 10.66 -4.39
CA VAL A 243 7.70 10.09 -3.19
C VAL A 243 7.19 8.69 -3.51
N THR A 244 7.71 7.67 -2.82
CA THR A 244 7.25 6.28 -2.97
C THR A 244 6.64 5.76 -1.65
N PRO A 245 5.40 5.25 -1.66
CA PRO A 245 4.80 4.69 -0.46
C PRO A 245 5.51 3.39 -0.09
N LEU A 246 5.89 3.25 1.19
CA LEU A 246 6.65 2.13 1.72
C LEU A 246 5.94 1.53 2.94
N HIS A 247 5.98 0.20 3.05
CA HIS A 247 5.48 -0.52 4.21
C HIS A 247 6.62 -1.27 4.91
N ARG A 248 7.18 -0.69 5.97
CA ARG A 248 8.38 -1.20 6.67
C ARG A 248 8.22 -2.59 7.28
N CYS A 249 6.98 -3.01 7.54
CA CYS A 249 6.67 -4.30 8.15
C CYS A 249 6.34 -5.39 7.11
N TRP A 250 6.30 -5.04 5.83
CA TRP A 250 5.81 -5.89 4.74
C TRP A 250 6.55 -7.22 4.63
N ASP A 251 7.88 -7.18 4.66
CA ASP A 251 8.71 -8.37 4.45
C ASP A 251 8.60 -9.36 5.61
N ILE A 252 8.52 -8.85 6.85
CA ILE A 252 8.35 -9.69 8.04
C ILE A 252 6.97 -10.35 8.01
N ASP A 253 5.92 -9.58 7.72
CA ASP A 253 4.56 -10.11 7.61
C ASP A 253 4.49 -11.23 6.57
N ASN A 254 5.06 -11.00 5.38
CA ASN A 254 5.05 -11.97 4.28
C ASN A 254 5.89 -13.21 4.57
N LYS A 255 7.02 -13.06 5.28
CA LYS A 255 7.84 -14.20 5.71
C LYS A 255 7.04 -15.14 6.61
N ILE A 256 6.25 -14.61 7.54
CA ILE A 256 5.41 -15.42 8.43
C ILE A 256 4.21 -16.01 7.66
N LEU A 257 3.56 -15.20 6.81
CA LEU A 257 2.41 -15.65 6.00
C LEU A 257 2.76 -16.69 4.94
N SER A 258 4.04 -16.94 4.65
CA SER A 258 4.48 -17.98 3.72
C SER A 258 3.94 -19.38 4.06
N ILE A 259 3.64 -19.66 5.34
CA ILE A 259 3.01 -20.92 5.79
C ILE A 259 1.62 -21.16 5.15
N GLU A 260 0.92 -20.09 4.76
CA GLU A 260 -0.41 -20.18 4.16
C GLU A 260 -0.40 -20.80 2.76
N PHE A 261 0.73 -20.75 2.04
CA PHE A 261 0.88 -21.48 0.78
C PHE A 261 0.77 -23.01 0.95
N LEU A 262 0.98 -23.52 2.17
CA LEU A 262 0.74 -24.91 2.51
C LEU A 262 -0.67 -25.10 3.09
N ILE A 263 -1.06 -24.27 4.06
CA ILE A 263 -2.30 -24.46 4.83
C ILE A 263 -3.55 -24.21 3.96
N ALA A 264 -3.62 -23.07 3.25
CA ALA A 264 -4.83 -22.67 2.55
C ALA A 264 -5.23 -23.64 1.43
N PRO A 265 -4.31 -24.14 0.56
CA PRO A 265 -4.68 -25.15 -0.44
C PRO A 265 -5.18 -26.46 0.16
N ILE A 266 -4.54 -26.95 1.23
CA ILE A 266 -4.98 -28.18 1.90
C ILE A 266 -6.37 -27.99 2.51
N ALA A 267 -6.59 -26.88 3.23
CA ALA A 267 -7.88 -26.54 3.80
C ALA A 267 -8.97 -26.46 2.72
N MET A 268 -8.67 -25.81 1.59
CA MET A 268 -9.59 -25.68 0.45
C MET A 268 -9.98 -27.05 -0.13
N ILE A 269 -9.02 -27.94 -0.35
CA ILE A 269 -9.26 -29.31 -0.87
C ILE A 269 -10.09 -30.14 0.11
N LEU A 270 -9.76 -30.11 1.41
CA LEU A 270 -10.49 -30.86 2.42
C LEU A 270 -11.93 -30.39 2.53
N ASN A 271 -12.16 -29.07 2.59
CA ASN A 271 -13.50 -28.50 2.66
C ASN A 271 -14.32 -28.79 1.39
N LEU A 272 -13.72 -28.65 0.20
CA LEU A 272 -14.37 -29.01 -1.06
C LEU A 272 -14.76 -30.50 -1.08
N THR A 273 -13.88 -31.37 -0.58
CA THR A 273 -14.18 -32.81 -0.47
C THR A 273 -15.38 -33.06 0.43
N VAL A 274 -15.48 -32.39 1.58
CA VAL A 274 -16.63 -32.49 2.49
C VAL A 274 -17.92 -32.07 1.79
N ILE A 275 -17.91 -30.96 1.07
CA ILE A 275 -19.07 -30.44 0.32
C ILE A 275 -19.50 -31.46 -0.74
N VAL A 276 -18.59 -31.85 -1.63
CA VAL A 276 -18.89 -32.75 -2.76
C VAL A 276 -19.39 -34.10 -2.27
N VAL A 277 -18.72 -34.73 -1.30
CA VAL A 277 -19.11 -36.04 -0.78
C VAL A 277 -20.47 -35.98 -0.10
N THR A 278 -20.73 -34.92 0.68
CA THR A 278 -22.00 -34.76 1.38
C THR A 278 -23.15 -34.54 0.40
N LEU A 279 -23.01 -33.64 -0.57
CA LEU A 279 -24.06 -33.31 -1.53
C LEU A 279 -24.34 -34.45 -2.52
N THR A 280 -23.33 -35.21 -2.91
CA THR A 280 -23.51 -36.32 -3.86
C THR A 280 -24.00 -37.62 -3.20
N THR A 281 -23.93 -37.74 -1.87
CA THR A 281 -24.31 -38.99 -1.16
C THR A 281 -25.68 -38.85 -0.47
N ARG A 282 -26.68 -39.61 -0.92
CA ARG A 282 -28.07 -39.54 -0.40
C ARG A 282 -28.18 -39.79 1.11
N VAL A 283 -27.41 -40.72 1.66
CA VAL A 283 -27.40 -41.04 3.09
C VAL A 283 -26.88 -39.88 3.93
N LEU A 284 -25.87 -39.15 3.43
CA LEU A 284 -25.30 -38.00 4.12
C LEU A 284 -26.23 -36.79 4.07
N ARG A 285 -26.85 -36.49 2.92
CA ARG A 285 -27.85 -35.41 2.78
C ARG A 285 -29.09 -35.57 3.66
N ARG A 286 -29.39 -36.79 4.11
CA ARG A 286 -30.51 -37.04 5.03
C ARG A 286 -30.14 -36.80 6.50
N ASN A 287 -28.86 -36.64 6.82
CA ASN A 287 -28.38 -36.41 8.17
C ASN A 287 -28.16 -34.91 8.43
N VAL A 288 -28.88 -34.35 9.40
CA VAL A 288 -28.83 -32.91 9.73
C VAL A 288 -27.42 -32.46 10.10
N THR A 289 -26.71 -33.20 10.96
CA THR A 289 -25.33 -32.83 11.32
C THR A 289 -24.43 -32.75 10.07
N MET A 290 -24.57 -33.68 9.11
CA MET A 290 -23.74 -33.67 7.90
C MET A 290 -24.06 -32.48 6.99
N CYS A 291 -25.34 -32.10 6.87
CA CYS A 291 -25.72 -30.89 6.14
C CYS A 291 -25.14 -29.62 6.79
N LEU A 292 -25.19 -29.53 8.12
CA LEU A 292 -24.59 -28.41 8.86
C LEU A 292 -23.06 -28.38 8.74
N THR A 293 -22.40 -29.54 8.83
CA THR A 293 -20.95 -29.66 8.58
C THR A 293 -20.59 -29.28 7.15
N SER A 294 -21.42 -29.64 6.16
CA SER A 294 -21.20 -29.20 4.77
C SER A 294 -21.41 -27.70 4.59
N ASN A 295 -22.32 -27.06 5.35
CA ASN A 295 -22.48 -25.61 5.36
C ASN A 295 -21.24 -24.92 5.95
N MET A 296 -20.74 -25.43 7.07
CA MET A 296 -19.49 -24.95 7.68
C MET A 296 -18.30 -25.11 6.73
N ALA A 297 -18.21 -26.23 6.02
CA ALA A 297 -17.18 -26.45 5.02
C ALA A 297 -17.27 -25.47 3.83
N LEU A 298 -18.47 -25.02 3.46
CA LEU A 298 -18.65 -23.99 2.43
C LEU A 298 -18.08 -22.63 2.89
N SER A 299 -18.36 -22.21 4.12
CA SER A 299 -17.77 -20.98 4.66
C SER A 299 -16.24 -21.10 4.79
N ASP A 300 -15.73 -22.22 5.27
CA ASP A 300 -14.29 -22.41 5.47
C ASP A 300 -13.52 -22.55 4.14
N PHE A 301 -14.17 -23.08 3.10
CA PHE A 301 -13.66 -23.05 1.72
C PHE A 301 -13.49 -21.62 1.22
N LEU A 302 -14.49 -20.75 1.46
CA LEU A 302 -14.43 -19.34 1.05
C LEU A 302 -13.38 -18.55 1.82
N VAL A 303 -13.21 -18.81 3.13
CA VAL A 303 -12.09 -18.25 3.91
C VAL A 303 -10.75 -18.70 3.34
N SER A 304 -10.61 -19.99 3.02
CA SER A 304 -9.37 -20.52 2.42
C SER A 304 -9.07 -19.93 1.04
N LEU A 305 -10.11 -19.73 0.21
CA LEU A 305 -10.00 -19.07 -1.09
C LEU A 305 -9.55 -17.62 -0.94
N TYR A 306 -10.15 -16.88 -0.01
CA TYR A 306 -9.73 -15.53 0.35
C TYR A 306 -8.25 -15.50 0.76
N THR A 307 -7.83 -16.38 1.67
CA THR A 307 -6.44 -16.39 2.17
C THR A 307 -5.46 -16.72 1.06
N LEU A 308 -5.80 -17.67 0.18
CA LEU A 308 -4.95 -18.02 -0.95
C LEU A 308 -4.77 -16.85 -1.92
N ILE A 309 -5.86 -16.16 -2.29
CA ILE A 309 -5.79 -14.98 -3.15
C ILE A 309 -4.95 -13.89 -2.47
N LEU A 310 -5.20 -13.61 -1.19
CA LEU A 310 -4.45 -12.63 -0.43
C LEU A 310 -2.94 -12.92 -0.47
N VAL A 311 -2.52 -14.13 -0.12
CA VAL A 311 -1.10 -14.47 -0.02
C VAL A 311 -0.43 -14.55 -1.40
N CYS A 312 -1.14 -15.00 -2.44
CA CYS A 312 -0.65 -14.91 -3.82
C CYS A 312 -0.40 -13.47 -4.28
N THR A 313 -1.30 -12.54 -3.96
CA THR A 313 -1.13 -11.12 -4.33
C THR A 313 0.03 -10.46 -3.58
N ARG A 314 0.34 -10.92 -2.37
CA ARG A 314 1.44 -10.41 -1.53
C ARG A 314 2.84 -10.83 -2.01
N LEU A 315 2.94 -11.69 -3.03
CA LEU A 315 4.21 -11.94 -3.74
C LEU A 315 4.70 -10.71 -4.52
N LYS A 316 3.82 -9.75 -4.79
CA LYS A 316 4.15 -8.51 -5.48
C LYS A 316 4.82 -7.51 -4.52
N PRO A 317 5.66 -6.59 -5.05
CA PRO A 317 6.10 -5.42 -4.29
C PRO A 317 4.91 -4.64 -3.71
N TYR A 318 5.11 -4.01 -2.55
CA TYR A 318 4.03 -3.32 -1.82
C TYR A 318 3.24 -2.31 -2.69
N THR A 319 3.93 -1.56 -3.54
CA THR A 319 3.31 -0.55 -4.43
C THR A 319 2.35 -1.18 -5.44
N GLU A 320 2.78 -2.26 -6.11
CA GLU A 320 1.93 -3.03 -7.02
C GLU A 320 0.77 -3.72 -6.29
N PHE A 321 1.04 -4.25 -5.10
CA PHE A 321 0.01 -4.86 -4.27
C PHE A 321 -1.11 -3.86 -3.95
N MET A 322 -0.77 -2.64 -3.53
CA MET A 322 -1.77 -1.61 -3.23
C MET A 322 -2.63 -1.25 -4.45
N LEU A 323 -2.02 -1.14 -5.63
CA LEU A 323 -2.76 -0.89 -6.88
C LEU A 323 -3.71 -2.02 -7.23
N PHE A 324 -3.25 -3.27 -7.13
CA PHE A 324 -4.06 -4.44 -7.43
C PHE A 324 -5.21 -4.62 -6.44
N MET A 325 -4.95 -4.37 -5.15
CA MET A 325 -5.93 -4.59 -4.09
C MET A 325 -6.98 -3.50 -4.00
N LYS A 326 -6.77 -2.30 -4.55
CA LYS A 326 -7.72 -1.18 -4.50
C LYS A 326 -9.18 -1.59 -4.80
N ASN A 327 -9.40 -2.40 -5.82
CA ASN A 327 -10.74 -2.87 -6.20
C ASN A 327 -11.05 -4.28 -5.69
N LEU A 328 -10.03 -5.14 -5.59
CA LEU A 328 -10.21 -6.54 -5.18
C LEU A 328 -10.55 -6.68 -3.70
N CYS A 329 -10.12 -5.72 -2.87
CA CYS A 329 -10.28 -5.77 -1.43
C CYS A 329 -11.75 -5.76 -0.99
N ASN A 330 -12.63 -5.06 -1.72
CA ASN A 330 -14.06 -5.05 -1.46
C ASN A 330 -14.69 -6.44 -1.64
N ALA A 331 -14.32 -7.14 -2.72
CA ALA A 331 -14.81 -8.50 -2.98
C ALA A 331 -14.23 -9.51 -1.96
N LEU A 332 -12.93 -9.43 -1.70
CA LEU A 332 -12.25 -10.32 -0.75
C LEU A 332 -12.73 -10.14 0.68
N GLY A 333 -12.86 -8.90 1.14
CA GLY A 333 -13.36 -8.58 2.47
C GLY A 333 -14.83 -8.98 2.64
N PHE A 334 -15.66 -8.81 1.61
CA PHE A 334 -17.04 -9.30 1.61
C PHE A 334 -17.10 -10.82 1.76
N ILE A 335 -16.31 -11.56 0.97
CA ILE A 335 -16.24 -13.03 1.02
C ILE A 335 -15.77 -13.48 2.41
N TRP A 336 -14.70 -12.87 2.93
CA TRP A 336 -14.14 -13.23 4.22
C TRP A 336 -15.12 -12.97 5.37
N LEU A 337 -15.70 -11.77 5.44
CA LEU A 337 -16.57 -11.39 6.55
C LEU A 337 -17.87 -12.21 6.56
N SER A 338 -18.50 -12.37 5.39
CA SER A 338 -19.73 -13.17 5.28
C SER A 338 -19.47 -14.62 5.70
N SER A 339 -18.36 -15.20 5.26
CA SER A 339 -17.95 -16.57 5.58
C SER A 339 -17.59 -16.74 7.06
N ALA A 340 -16.86 -15.80 7.66
CA ALA A 340 -16.51 -15.85 9.08
C ALA A 340 -17.77 -15.83 9.96
N ILE A 341 -18.72 -14.93 9.67
CA ILE A 341 -20.00 -14.86 10.41
C ILE A 341 -20.81 -16.15 10.27
N VAL A 342 -20.88 -16.71 9.06
CA VAL A 342 -21.59 -17.96 8.79
C VAL A 342 -20.92 -19.13 9.53
N SER A 343 -19.59 -19.22 9.53
CA SER A 343 -18.84 -20.30 10.19
C SER A 343 -19.07 -20.30 11.71
N ILE A 344 -18.95 -19.14 12.37
CA ILE A 344 -19.17 -19.01 13.83
C ILE A 344 -20.61 -19.38 14.21
N LYS A 345 -21.61 -18.87 13.47
CA LYS A 345 -23.02 -19.20 13.73
C LYS A 345 -23.32 -20.69 13.47
N THR A 346 -22.75 -21.26 12.41
CA THR A 346 -22.91 -22.70 12.11
C THR A 346 -22.28 -23.57 13.20
N SER A 347 -21.15 -23.14 13.78
CA SER A 347 -20.53 -23.80 14.92
C SER A 347 -21.48 -23.84 16.13
N LEU A 348 -22.13 -22.71 16.48
CA LEU A 348 -23.15 -22.68 17.54
C LEU A 348 -24.34 -23.60 17.21
N ILE A 349 -24.84 -23.60 15.97
CA ILE A 349 -25.95 -24.48 15.58
C ILE A 349 -25.55 -25.96 15.71
N LEU A 350 -24.32 -26.32 15.32
CA LEU A 350 -23.77 -27.66 15.55
C LEU A 350 -23.69 -27.98 17.05
N THR A 351 -23.29 -27.04 17.90
CA THR A 351 -23.32 -27.21 19.37
C THR A 351 -24.72 -27.53 19.87
N VAL A 352 -25.71 -26.76 19.44
CA VAL A 352 -27.11 -26.92 19.85
C VAL A 352 -27.67 -28.25 19.33
N GLU A 353 -27.38 -28.64 18.09
CA GLU A 353 -27.75 -29.94 17.54
C GLU A 353 -27.21 -31.09 18.39
N ARG A 354 -25.92 -31.01 18.76
CA ARG A 354 -25.29 -32.00 19.64
C ARG A 354 -25.89 -32.01 21.03
N TYR A 355 -26.16 -30.84 21.60
CA TYR A 355 -26.83 -30.72 22.89
C TYR A 355 -28.18 -31.42 22.89
N LEU A 356 -29.03 -31.13 21.91
CA LEU A 356 -30.35 -31.74 21.78
C LEU A 356 -30.25 -33.25 21.54
N ALA A 357 -29.34 -33.70 20.68
CA ALA A 357 -29.18 -35.12 20.37
C ALA A 357 -28.67 -35.96 21.55
N VAL A 358 -27.79 -35.40 22.40
CA VAL A 358 -27.17 -36.10 23.54
C VAL A 358 -28.02 -36.01 24.80
N VAL A 359 -28.47 -34.80 25.16
CA VAL A 359 -29.18 -34.56 26.43
C VAL A 359 -30.64 -34.99 26.33
N TYR A 360 -31.27 -34.77 25.18
CA TYR A 360 -32.67 -35.15 24.92
C TYR A 360 -32.74 -36.34 23.96
N CYS A 361 -31.85 -37.32 24.13
CA CYS A 361 -31.79 -38.48 23.24
C CYS A 361 -33.11 -39.27 23.20
N MET A 362 -33.87 -39.29 24.29
CA MET A 362 -35.17 -39.97 24.42
C MET A 362 -36.39 -39.15 23.95
N GLN A 363 -36.20 -37.91 23.50
CA GLN A 363 -37.27 -37.03 23.03
C GLN A 363 -36.99 -36.54 21.60
N PRO A 364 -37.31 -37.36 20.57
CA PRO A 364 -37.00 -37.02 19.18
C PRO A 364 -37.69 -35.76 18.66
N SER A 365 -38.84 -35.37 19.24
CA SER A 365 -39.61 -34.17 18.87
C SER A 365 -38.85 -32.87 19.08
N LEU A 366 -37.90 -32.83 20.01
CA LEU A 366 -37.07 -31.65 20.31
C LEU A 366 -35.85 -31.50 19.40
N ARG A 367 -35.55 -32.48 18.55
CA ARG A 367 -34.36 -32.45 17.70
C ARG A 367 -34.54 -31.53 16.51
N ILE A 368 -33.44 -30.91 16.07
CA ILE A 368 -33.43 -30.09 14.87
C ILE A 368 -33.79 -30.98 13.67
N THR A 369 -34.93 -30.68 13.04
CA THR A 369 -35.34 -31.36 11.81
C THR A 369 -34.62 -30.77 10.60
N ARG A 370 -34.61 -31.48 9.46
CA ARG A 370 -34.01 -30.97 8.22
C ARG A 370 -34.62 -29.65 7.74
N LYS A 371 -35.93 -29.46 7.92
CA LYS A 371 -36.62 -28.21 7.56
C LYS A 371 -36.09 -27.06 8.40
N ILE A 372 -36.02 -27.25 9.73
CA ILE A 372 -35.48 -26.25 10.65
C ILE A 372 -34.01 -25.96 10.34
N ALA A 373 -33.19 -26.99 10.12
CA ALA A 373 -31.78 -26.82 9.77
C ALA A 373 -31.58 -26.00 8.49
N PHE A 374 -32.39 -26.24 7.45
CA PHE A 374 -32.35 -25.46 6.22
C PHE A 374 -32.71 -23.98 6.46
N ILE A 375 -33.76 -23.72 7.23
CA ILE A 375 -34.15 -22.34 7.61
C ILE A 375 -33.02 -21.66 8.40
N LEU A 376 -32.43 -22.35 9.38
CA LEU A 376 -31.30 -21.82 10.16
C LEU A 376 -30.10 -21.48 9.27
N VAL A 377 -29.76 -22.35 8.32
CA VAL A 377 -28.69 -22.08 7.34
C VAL A 377 -29.01 -20.86 6.48
N LEU A 378 -30.25 -20.72 6.00
CA LEU A 378 -30.65 -19.53 5.25
C LEU A 378 -30.49 -18.26 6.08
N ILE A 379 -30.94 -18.28 7.34
CA ILE A 379 -30.82 -17.15 8.27
C ILE A 379 -29.34 -16.80 8.52
N THR A 380 -28.45 -17.78 8.69
CA THR A 380 -27.03 -17.48 8.93
C THR A 380 -26.39 -16.79 7.73
N TRP A 381 -26.70 -17.24 6.50
CA TRP A 381 -26.24 -16.59 5.27
C TRP A 381 -26.84 -15.20 5.07
N CYS A 382 -28.15 -15.03 5.23
CA CYS A 382 -28.79 -13.72 5.10
C CYS A 382 -28.18 -12.69 6.05
N LEU A 383 -27.98 -13.05 7.32
CA LEU A 383 -27.36 -12.16 8.29
C LEU A 383 -25.86 -11.93 7.99
N GLY A 384 -25.13 -12.96 7.56
CA GLY A 384 -23.72 -12.84 7.20
C GLY A 384 -23.49 -11.89 6.02
N VAL A 385 -24.30 -12.03 4.97
CA VAL A 385 -24.29 -11.13 3.80
C VAL A 385 -24.72 -9.73 4.19
N SER A 386 -25.79 -9.57 4.96
CA SER A 386 -26.28 -8.24 5.37
C SER A 386 -25.21 -7.44 6.11
N ILE A 387 -24.47 -8.08 7.02
CA ILE A 387 -23.38 -7.44 7.76
C ILE A 387 -22.18 -7.16 6.83
N ALA A 388 -21.86 -8.07 5.90
CA ALA A 388 -20.78 -7.88 4.94
C ALA A 388 -21.06 -6.80 3.88
N VAL A 389 -22.31 -6.39 3.69
CA VAL A 389 -22.66 -5.24 2.84
C VAL A 389 -22.35 -3.91 3.53
N LEU A 390 -22.34 -3.84 4.86
CA LEU A 390 -22.16 -2.56 5.59
C LEU A 390 -20.86 -1.82 5.20
N PRO A 391 -19.69 -2.48 5.08
CA PRO A 391 -18.48 -1.81 4.61
C PRO A 391 -18.49 -1.44 3.11
N LEU A 392 -19.40 -2.01 2.31
CA LEU A 392 -19.57 -1.62 0.90
C LEU A 392 -20.44 -0.36 0.74
N VAL A 393 -21.28 -0.07 1.73
CA VAL A 393 -22.14 1.14 1.77
C VAL A 393 -21.54 2.25 2.65
N ASN A 394 -20.21 2.23 2.85
CA ASN A 394 -19.44 3.25 3.57
C ASN A 394 -19.73 3.41 5.08
N ILE A 395 -20.34 2.40 5.73
CA ILE A 395 -20.40 2.37 7.21
C ILE A 395 -19.02 2.00 7.79
N SER A 396 -18.24 1.25 7.03
CA SER A 396 -16.82 0.94 7.23
C SER A 396 -16.19 0.81 5.84
N VAL A 397 -14.94 0.37 5.76
CA VAL A 397 -14.29 0.01 4.48
C VAL A 397 -13.49 -1.28 4.64
N TYR A 398 -13.19 -1.93 3.52
CA TYR A 398 -12.32 -3.11 3.49
C TYR A 398 -10.85 -2.74 3.22
N ASP A 399 -10.58 -1.71 2.42
CA ASP A 399 -9.24 -1.29 1.98
C ASP A 399 -8.43 -0.49 3.02
N GLY A 400 -8.94 -0.37 4.25
CA GLY A 400 -8.24 0.32 5.35
C GLY A 400 -6.93 -0.37 5.78
N ASN A 401 -6.80 -1.68 5.55
CA ASN A 401 -5.60 -2.46 5.88
C ASN A 401 -5.16 -3.38 4.72
N THR A 402 -3.97 -3.97 4.84
CA THR A 402 -3.40 -4.87 3.82
C THR A 402 -4.02 -6.28 3.85
N PHE A 403 -5.05 -6.50 4.68
CA PHE A 403 -5.74 -7.77 4.86
C PHE A 403 -7.20 -7.71 4.40
N CYS A 404 -7.76 -6.57 4.00
CA CYS A 404 -9.17 -6.48 3.59
C CYS A 404 -10.19 -6.82 4.68
N ILE A 405 -9.86 -6.51 5.94
CA ILE A 405 -10.69 -6.83 7.11
C ILE A 405 -11.24 -5.52 7.72
N PRO A 406 -12.55 -5.38 7.98
CA PRO A 406 -13.15 -4.14 8.49
C PRO A 406 -13.10 -4.10 10.03
N ILE A 407 -11.92 -4.34 10.60
CA ILE A 407 -11.66 -4.36 12.07
C ILE A 407 -10.51 -3.40 12.38
N ARG A 408 -10.54 -2.20 11.80
CA ARG A 408 -9.62 -1.11 12.16
C ARG A 408 -10.37 0.22 12.16
N PRO A 409 -10.16 1.07 13.19
CA PRO A 409 -10.72 2.41 13.21
C PRO A 409 -10.11 3.25 12.10
N ILE A 410 -10.95 4.01 11.42
CA ILE A 410 -10.55 5.03 10.46
C ILE A 410 -11.01 6.38 11.00
N LYS A 411 -10.07 7.32 11.16
CA LYS A 411 -10.33 8.62 11.77
C LYS A 411 -11.45 9.39 11.06
N ASP A 412 -11.57 9.24 9.74
CA ASP A 412 -12.55 9.95 8.92
C ASP A 412 -13.93 9.28 8.89
N ILE A 413 -14.06 8.04 9.41
CA ILE A 413 -15.32 7.26 9.38
C ILE A 413 -15.61 6.75 10.80
N PRO A 414 -16.29 7.53 11.65
CA PRO A 414 -16.49 7.17 13.06
C PRO A 414 -17.26 5.85 13.24
N HIS A 415 -18.25 5.58 12.38
CA HIS A 415 -19.03 4.33 12.41
C HIS A 415 -18.21 3.06 12.13
N SER A 416 -17.03 3.18 11.53
CA SER A 416 -16.12 2.03 11.30
C SER A 416 -15.65 1.41 12.62
N TYR A 417 -15.46 2.25 13.63
CA TYR A 417 -15.04 1.83 14.97
C TYR A 417 -16.19 1.12 15.71
N GLU A 418 -17.40 1.66 15.64
CA GLU A 418 -18.60 1.07 16.24
C GLU A 418 -18.90 -0.32 15.65
N LEU A 419 -18.82 -0.46 14.32
CA LEU A 419 -18.99 -1.76 13.66
C LEU A 419 -17.92 -2.76 14.11
N SER A 420 -16.65 -2.34 14.16
CA SER A 420 -15.53 -3.20 14.56
C SER A 420 -15.71 -3.72 16.00
N ILE A 421 -16.07 -2.85 16.94
CA ILE A 421 -16.37 -3.24 18.32
C ILE A 421 -17.59 -4.14 18.39
N GLY A 422 -18.66 -3.80 17.67
CA GLY A 422 -19.89 -4.59 17.63
C GLY A 422 -19.65 -6.02 17.14
N LEU A 423 -18.84 -6.20 16.10
CA LEU A 423 -18.46 -7.52 15.57
C LEU A 423 -17.66 -8.32 16.60
N SER A 424 -16.69 -7.70 17.27
CA SER A 424 -15.89 -8.36 18.29
C SER A 424 -16.72 -8.76 19.52
N LEU A 425 -17.55 -7.84 20.02
CA LEU A 425 -18.46 -8.11 21.15
C LEU A 425 -19.45 -9.22 20.81
N TRP A 426 -20.01 -9.20 19.61
CA TRP A 426 -20.90 -10.24 19.15
C TRP A 426 -20.19 -11.60 19.11
N GLY A 427 -18.99 -11.67 18.52
CA GLY A 427 -18.17 -12.89 18.58
C GLY A 427 -17.96 -13.43 20.00
N ILE A 428 -17.67 -12.54 20.96
CA ILE A 428 -17.50 -12.88 22.38
C ILE A 428 -18.82 -13.38 22.99
N VAL A 429 -19.95 -12.73 22.73
CA VAL A 429 -21.26 -13.15 23.25
C VAL A 429 -21.68 -14.52 22.71
N LEU A 430 -21.49 -14.79 21.40
CA LEU A 430 -21.69 -16.13 20.83
C LEU A 430 -20.92 -17.18 21.63
N TYR A 431 -19.68 -16.85 21.94
CA TYR A 431 -18.78 -17.74 22.64
C TYR A 431 -19.28 -18.04 24.05
N PHE A 432 -19.64 -17.02 24.83
CA PHE A 432 -20.22 -17.21 26.17
C PHE A 432 -21.51 -18.03 26.15
N ILE A 433 -22.32 -17.95 25.10
CA ILE A 433 -23.52 -18.78 24.93
C ILE A 433 -23.16 -20.24 24.66
N THR A 434 -22.12 -20.52 23.86
CA THR A 434 -21.73 -21.90 23.50
C THR A 434 -21.18 -22.71 24.68
N ILE A 435 -20.44 -22.08 25.61
CA ILE A 435 -19.75 -22.77 26.70
C ILE A 435 -20.71 -23.58 27.61
N PRO A 436 -21.84 -23.01 28.13
CA PRO A 436 -22.79 -23.76 28.96
C PRO A 436 -23.38 -25.00 28.29
N PHE A 437 -23.74 -24.91 27.00
CA PHE A 437 -24.25 -26.05 26.25
C PHE A 437 -23.22 -27.19 26.21
N TYR A 438 -21.96 -26.87 25.96
CA TYR A 438 -20.88 -27.85 25.94
C TYR A 438 -20.61 -28.48 27.31
N ILE A 439 -20.58 -27.68 28.38
CA ILE A 439 -20.43 -28.18 29.75
C ILE A 439 -21.54 -29.18 30.05
N LYS A 440 -22.78 -28.88 29.67
CA LYS A 440 -23.93 -29.76 29.91
C LYS A 440 -23.88 -31.04 29.07
N VAL A 441 -23.47 -30.96 27.80
CA VAL A 441 -23.19 -32.16 26.97
C VAL A 441 -22.15 -33.03 27.66
N PHE A 442 -21.00 -32.46 28.02
CA PHE A 442 -19.89 -33.21 28.61
C PHE A 442 -20.27 -33.88 29.93
N LYS A 443 -20.93 -33.14 30.83
CA LYS A 443 -21.44 -33.68 32.10
C LYS A 443 -22.41 -34.84 31.87
N THR A 444 -23.30 -34.72 30.87
CA THR A 444 -24.28 -35.76 30.54
C THR A 444 -23.59 -37.02 30.03
N VAL A 445 -22.67 -36.90 29.07
CA VAL A 445 -21.95 -38.07 28.54
C VAL A 445 -21.14 -38.76 29.63
N LYS A 446 -20.44 -38.01 30.48
CA LYS A 446 -19.66 -38.56 31.61
C LYS A 446 -20.55 -39.26 32.65
N LYS A 447 -21.76 -38.74 32.88
CA LYS A 447 -22.74 -39.36 33.78
C LYS A 447 -23.26 -40.68 33.20
N THR A 448 -23.53 -40.72 31.90
CA THR A 448 -23.97 -41.94 31.20
C THR A 448 -22.87 -43.00 31.17
N GLU A 449 -21.61 -42.60 30.94
CA GLU A 449 -20.45 -43.50 30.99
C GLU A 449 -20.32 -44.21 32.35
N LYS A 450 -20.45 -43.47 33.45
CA LYS A 450 -20.41 -44.04 34.80
C LYS A 450 -21.56 -45.01 35.09
N LYS A 451 -22.76 -44.74 34.55
CA LYS A 451 -23.95 -45.58 34.77
C LYS A 451 -23.98 -46.84 33.91
N ALA A 452 -23.42 -46.80 32.70
CA ALA A 452 -23.50 -47.90 31.74
C ALA A 452 -22.37 -48.94 31.90
N GLY A 453 -21.31 -48.66 32.67
CA GLY A 453 -20.19 -49.61 32.88
C GLY A 453 -19.34 -49.92 31.64
N ILE A 454 -19.67 -49.33 30.48
CA ILE A 454 -19.03 -49.60 29.19
C ILE A 454 -17.98 -48.51 28.91
N LYS A 455 -16.69 -48.84 29.06
CA LYS A 455 -15.53 -47.96 28.74
C LYS A 455 -15.49 -47.44 27.29
N ARG A 456 -16.32 -47.97 26.40
CA ARG A 456 -16.31 -47.69 24.95
C ARG A 456 -16.85 -46.28 24.60
N ASP A 457 -17.69 -45.69 25.45
CA ASP A 457 -18.34 -44.39 25.20
C ASP A 457 -17.59 -43.16 25.75
N GLY A 458 -16.72 -43.32 26.76
CA GLY A 458 -15.89 -42.21 27.29
C GLY A 458 -14.88 -41.64 26.29
N THR A 459 -14.46 -42.46 25.33
CA THR A 459 -13.58 -42.06 24.23
C THR A 459 -14.31 -41.12 23.26
N LEU A 460 -15.62 -41.32 23.05
CA LEU A 460 -16.46 -40.45 22.23
C LEU A 460 -16.63 -39.07 22.90
N ALA A 461 -16.84 -39.04 24.22
CA ALA A 461 -16.93 -37.81 25.03
C ALA A 461 -15.65 -36.96 24.95
N ARG A 462 -14.49 -37.60 25.12
CA ARG A 462 -13.17 -36.96 25.06
C ARG A 462 -12.85 -36.44 23.65
N ARG A 463 -13.29 -37.18 22.62
CA ARG A 463 -13.19 -36.78 21.21
C ARG A 463 -14.10 -35.58 20.89
N ILE A 464 -15.30 -35.52 21.44
CA ILE A 464 -16.21 -34.37 21.31
C ILE A 464 -15.62 -33.15 22.05
N GLY A 465 -15.07 -33.33 23.26
CA GLY A 465 -14.41 -32.25 24.00
C GLY A 465 -13.18 -31.65 23.29
N ALA A 466 -12.33 -32.48 22.69
CA ALA A 466 -11.17 -32.02 21.90
C ALA A 466 -11.57 -31.28 20.62
N LEU A 467 -12.70 -31.66 20.02
CA LEU A 467 -13.30 -31.02 18.85
C LEU A 467 -13.73 -29.58 19.17
N VAL A 468 -14.22 -29.38 20.39
CA VAL A 468 -14.72 -28.10 20.88
C VAL A 468 -13.57 -27.18 21.27
N LEU A 469 -12.59 -27.67 22.04
CA LEU A 469 -11.44 -26.87 22.47
C LEU A 469 -10.63 -26.33 21.29
N SER A 470 -10.46 -27.14 20.23
CA SER A 470 -9.72 -26.74 19.03
C SER A 470 -10.45 -25.69 18.21
N ASN A 471 -11.75 -25.86 17.92
CA ASN A 471 -12.53 -24.85 17.18
C ASN A 471 -12.74 -23.56 18.02
N MET A 472 -12.65 -23.64 19.35
CA MET A 472 -12.81 -22.50 20.26
C MET A 472 -11.59 -21.60 20.36
N ILE A 473 -10.37 -22.15 20.47
CA ILE A 473 -9.15 -21.35 20.67
C ILE A 473 -8.84 -20.52 19.42
N PHE A 474 -8.93 -21.11 18.23
CA PHE A 474 -8.57 -20.43 16.99
C PHE A 474 -9.54 -19.32 16.57
N PHE A 475 -10.81 -19.38 17.01
CA PHE A 475 -11.78 -18.30 16.80
C PHE A 475 -11.77 -17.24 17.91
N LEU A 476 -11.64 -17.65 19.17
CA LEU A 476 -11.72 -16.71 20.30
C LEU A 476 -10.50 -15.80 20.36
N VAL A 477 -9.30 -16.35 20.13
CA VAL A 477 -8.04 -15.59 20.27
C VAL A 477 -8.03 -14.35 19.36
N PRO A 478 -8.31 -14.43 18.04
CA PRO A 478 -8.38 -13.26 17.17
C PRO A 478 -9.44 -12.23 17.61
N ILE A 479 -10.60 -12.69 18.06
CA ILE A 479 -11.72 -11.82 18.46
C ILE A 479 -11.37 -11.06 19.74
N VAL A 480 -10.76 -11.73 20.73
CA VAL A 480 -10.30 -11.10 21.98
C VAL A 480 -9.17 -10.12 21.70
N ILE A 481 -8.21 -10.49 20.84
CA ILE A 481 -7.14 -9.58 20.41
C ILE A 481 -7.74 -8.33 19.76
N ALA A 482 -8.69 -8.48 18.83
CA ALA A 482 -9.37 -7.36 18.20
C ALA A 482 -10.12 -6.48 19.20
N PHE A 483 -10.84 -7.08 20.16
CA PHE A 483 -11.54 -6.33 21.19
C PHE A 483 -10.59 -5.52 22.09
N LEU A 484 -9.52 -6.16 22.60
CA LEU A 484 -8.52 -5.49 23.43
C LEU A 484 -7.80 -4.40 22.63
N TRP A 485 -7.47 -4.67 21.37
CA TRP A 485 -6.86 -3.68 20.48
C TRP A 485 -7.69 -2.42 20.29
N LEU A 486 -9.00 -2.57 20.20
CA LEU A 486 -9.93 -1.46 19.98
C LEU A 486 -10.24 -0.70 21.28
N THR A 487 -10.19 -1.34 22.44
CA THR A 487 -10.65 -0.77 23.72
C THR A 487 -9.54 -0.31 24.65
N THR A 488 -8.28 -0.65 24.37
CA THR A 488 -7.13 -0.34 25.24
C THR A 488 -6.03 0.45 24.52
N ASN A 489 -5.15 1.09 25.29
CA ASN A 489 -3.98 1.82 24.77
C ASN A 489 -2.77 0.91 24.47
N ILE A 490 -2.97 -0.40 24.26
CA ILE A 490 -1.88 -1.34 23.92
C ILE A 490 -1.10 -0.89 22.67
N GLN A 491 -1.73 -0.09 21.81
CA GLN A 491 -1.13 0.47 20.60
C GLN A 491 0.08 1.38 20.87
N GLU A 492 0.14 2.03 22.03
CA GLU A 492 1.21 2.98 22.40
C GLU A 492 2.43 2.28 22.99
N VAL A 493 2.24 1.09 23.57
CA VAL A 493 3.30 0.33 24.27
C VAL A 493 4.03 -0.62 23.32
N MET A 494 3.46 -0.92 22.16
CA MET A 494 3.92 -1.97 21.26
C MET A 494 4.64 -1.42 20.02
N SER A 495 5.71 -2.09 19.58
CA SER A 495 6.40 -1.75 18.33
C SER A 495 5.46 -1.89 17.11
N PRO A 496 5.65 -1.08 16.05
CA PRO A 496 4.80 -1.13 14.85
C PRO A 496 4.74 -2.52 14.20
N GLN A 497 5.85 -3.26 14.21
CA GLN A 497 5.92 -4.62 13.67
C GLN A 497 5.02 -5.58 14.47
N SER A 498 5.16 -5.56 15.80
CA SER A 498 4.36 -6.42 16.68
C SER A 498 2.87 -6.10 16.57
N ARG A 499 2.51 -4.83 16.36
CA ARG A 499 1.14 -4.35 16.12
C ARG A 499 0.52 -5.00 14.87
N GLU A 500 1.23 -5.00 13.73
CA GLU A 500 0.75 -5.62 12.50
C GLU A 500 0.67 -7.15 12.60
N ILE A 501 1.68 -7.78 13.24
CA ILE A 501 1.67 -9.23 13.46
C ILE A 501 0.47 -9.64 14.30
N LEU A 502 0.21 -8.93 15.40
CA LEU A 502 -0.85 -9.26 16.34
C LEU A 502 -2.25 -9.07 15.74
N THR A 503 -2.45 -8.03 14.92
CA THR A 503 -3.78 -7.65 14.42
C THR A 503 -4.09 -8.13 13.00
N GLY A 504 -3.09 -8.55 12.24
CA GLY A 504 -3.25 -9.01 10.86
C GLY A 504 -2.76 -10.45 10.65
N VAL A 505 -1.45 -10.68 10.84
CA VAL A 505 -0.81 -11.97 10.53
C VAL A 505 -1.34 -13.10 11.40
N LEU A 506 -1.32 -12.93 12.73
CA LEU A 506 -1.74 -13.97 13.67
C LEU A 506 -3.22 -14.34 13.50
N PRO A 507 -4.19 -13.39 13.44
CA PRO A 507 -5.58 -13.69 13.12
C PRO A 507 -5.75 -14.49 11.83
N THR A 508 -5.07 -14.08 10.75
CA THR A 508 -5.15 -14.77 9.45
C THR A 508 -4.75 -16.24 9.57
N ILE A 509 -3.62 -16.50 10.24
CA ILE A 509 -3.13 -17.86 10.48
C ILE A 509 -4.10 -18.67 11.33
N LEU A 510 -4.63 -18.10 12.41
CA LEU A 510 -5.58 -18.80 13.29
C LEU A 510 -6.88 -19.16 12.55
N PHE A 511 -7.42 -18.26 11.72
CA PHE A 511 -8.60 -18.55 10.89
C PHE A 511 -8.33 -19.64 9.83
N SER A 512 -7.16 -19.61 9.18
CA SER A 512 -6.74 -20.64 8.22
C SER A 512 -6.55 -22.01 8.87
N PHE A 513 -5.87 -22.07 10.02
CA PHE A 513 -5.73 -23.30 10.79
C PHE A 513 -7.08 -23.86 11.23
N ASN A 514 -8.00 -22.99 11.63
CA ASN A 514 -9.33 -23.44 11.98
C ASN A 514 -10.05 -24.09 10.78
N SER A 515 -10.01 -23.42 9.63
CA SER A 515 -10.58 -23.91 8.37
C SER A 515 -9.97 -25.24 7.92
N LEU A 516 -8.67 -25.47 8.19
CA LEU A 516 -7.97 -26.73 7.94
C LEU A 516 -8.46 -27.87 8.85
N ILE A 517 -8.60 -27.58 10.13
CA ILE A 517 -8.89 -28.58 11.16
C ILE A 517 -10.35 -29.03 11.13
N ASN A 518 -11.29 -28.16 10.76
CA ASN A 518 -12.73 -28.43 10.80
C ASN A 518 -13.16 -29.69 10.02
N PRO A 519 -12.77 -29.91 8.74
CA PRO A 519 -13.05 -31.17 8.04
C PRO A 519 -12.58 -32.41 8.79
N LEU A 520 -11.37 -32.37 9.35
CA LEU A 520 -10.74 -33.49 10.06
C LEU A 520 -11.50 -33.84 11.34
N LEU A 521 -12.04 -32.83 11.99
CA LEU A 521 -12.80 -32.94 13.21
C LEU A 521 -14.22 -33.42 13.00
N TYR A 522 -14.97 -32.78 12.08
CA TYR A 522 -16.40 -33.01 11.92
C TYR A 522 -16.75 -34.09 10.89
N ALA A 523 -16.09 -34.08 9.72
CA ALA A 523 -16.46 -34.94 8.60
C ALA A 523 -15.66 -36.25 8.59
N PHE A 524 -14.33 -36.19 8.55
CA PHE A 524 -13.47 -37.38 8.43
C PHE A 524 -13.53 -38.31 9.65
N ARG A 525 -13.97 -37.81 10.81
CA ARG A 525 -14.26 -38.67 11.96
C ARG A 525 -15.59 -39.41 11.87
N ALA A 526 -16.55 -38.93 11.08
CA ALA A 526 -17.86 -39.54 10.99
C ALA A 526 -17.81 -40.84 10.18
N GLU A 527 -18.32 -41.93 10.77
CA GLU A 527 -18.31 -43.24 10.13
C GLU A 527 -19.08 -43.27 8.80
N LYS A 528 -20.26 -42.65 8.76
CA LYS A 528 -21.08 -42.55 7.54
C LYS A 528 -20.32 -41.84 6.41
N PHE A 529 -19.54 -40.81 6.75
CA PHE A 529 -18.75 -40.05 5.79
C PHE A 529 -17.57 -40.86 5.26
N ARG A 530 -16.81 -41.52 6.16
CA ARG A 530 -15.70 -42.41 5.78
C ARG A 530 -16.15 -43.55 4.85
N LYS A 531 -17.30 -44.17 5.15
CA LYS A 531 -17.89 -45.20 4.29
C LYS A 531 -18.24 -44.65 2.90
N ALA A 532 -18.84 -43.46 2.84
CA ALA A 532 -19.17 -42.80 1.57
C ALA A 532 -17.93 -42.46 0.73
N ILE A 533 -16.86 -41.96 1.37
CA ILE A 533 -15.58 -41.72 0.70
C ILE A 533 -15.01 -43.02 0.16
N LYS A 534 -14.94 -44.08 0.97
CA LYS A 534 -14.39 -45.38 0.54
C LYS A 534 -15.10 -45.90 -0.70
N ILE A 535 -16.44 -45.90 -0.71
CA ILE A 535 -17.25 -46.33 -1.87
C ILE A 535 -16.91 -45.51 -3.12
N LYS A 536 -16.74 -44.19 -2.98
CA LYS A 536 -16.40 -43.30 -4.10
C LYS A 536 -14.99 -43.55 -4.62
N ILE A 537 -14.02 -43.72 -3.74
CA ILE A 537 -12.64 -44.04 -4.10
C ILE A 537 -12.60 -45.40 -4.82
N ASP A 538 -13.25 -46.42 -4.26
CA ASP A 538 -13.33 -47.76 -4.86
C ASP A 538 -13.95 -47.69 -6.26
N TYR A 539 -15.03 -46.91 -6.45
CA TYR A 539 -15.63 -46.70 -7.77
C TYR A 539 -14.68 -46.02 -8.77
N ILE A 540 -13.91 -45.01 -8.34
CA ILE A 540 -12.92 -44.32 -9.19
C ILE A 540 -11.79 -45.29 -9.57
N CYS A 541 -11.27 -46.06 -8.62
CA CYS A 541 -10.21 -47.06 -8.85
C CYS A 541 -10.68 -48.18 -9.80
N LEU A 542 -11.90 -48.69 -9.60
CA LEU A 542 -12.49 -49.72 -10.48
C LEU A 542 -12.77 -49.19 -11.89
N ARG A 543 -13.18 -47.93 -12.04
CA ARG A 543 -13.33 -47.28 -13.36
C ARG A 543 -11.99 -47.14 -14.08
N LYS A 544 -10.91 -46.85 -13.34
CA LYS A 544 -9.55 -46.79 -13.89
C LYS A 544 -9.06 -48.17 -14.35
N GLY A 545 -9.37 -49.23 -13.60
CA GLY A 545 -9.07 -50.62 -13.99
C GLY A 545 -9.88 -51.14 -15.19
N ARG A 546 -11.12 -50.67 -15.38
CA ARG A 546 -11.95 -51.00 -16.56
C ARG A 546 -11.51 -50.26 -17.82
N SER A 547 -10.98 -49.04 -17.68
CA SER A 547 -10.47 -48.24 -18.80
C SER A 547 -9.13 -48.76 -19.34
N THR A 548 -8.28 -49.37 -18.50
CA THR A 548 -7.05 -50.06 -18.93
C THR A 548 -7.31 -51.46 -19.50
N SER A 549 -8.38 -52.13 -19.06
CA SER A 549 -8.82 -53.41 -19.64
C SER A 549 -9.47 -53.26 -21.02
N LEU A 550 -10.09 -52.11 -21.34
CA LEU A 550 -10.66 -51.86 -22.66
C LEU A 550 -9.60 -51.53 -23.72
N THR A 551 -8.47 -50.92 -23.32
CA THR A 551 -7.34 -50.67 -24.22
C THR A 551 -6.51 -51.93 -24.50
N SER A 552 -6.43 -52.88 -23.56
CA SER A 552 -5.78 -54.18 -23.83
C SER A 552 -6.63 -55.15 -24.64
N SER A 553 -7.97 -54.99 -24.67
CA SER A 553 -8.84 -55.81 -25.52
C SER A 553 -8.99 -55.30 -26.96
N LEU A 554 -8.56 -54.06 -27.26
CA LEU A 554 -8.59 -53.50 -28.62
C LEU A 554 -7.27 -53.63 -29.39
N SER A 555 -6.15 -53.94 -28.73
CA SER A 555 -4.86 -54.18 -29.40
C SER A 555 -4.64 -55.65 -29.82
N GLY A 556 -5.55 -56.57 -29.46
CA GLY A 556 -5.40 -58.01 -29.71
C GLY A 556 -6.11 -58.58 -30.95
N ARG A 557 -6.72 -57.74 -31.80
CA ARG A 557 -7.61 -58.22 -32.90
C ARG A 557 -7.11 -57.99 -34.34
N LEU A 558 -5.83 -57.69 -34.53
CA LEU A 558 -5.21 -57.59 -35.85
C LEU A 558 -3.86 -58.35 -35.88
N ARG A 559 -3.93 -59.68 -35.96
CA ARG A 559 -2.96 -60.51 -36.70
C ARG A 559 -3.53 -61.91 -36.88
N GLY A 560 -3.91 -62.19 -38.13
CA GLY A 560 -4.22 -63.53 -38.63
C GLY A 560 -2.96 -64.40 -38.82
N PRO A 561 -3.12 -65.62 -39.32
CA PRO A 561 -2.49 -66.82 -38.76
C PRO A 561 -1.34 -67.39 -39.61
N THR A 562 -0.47 -68.20 -38.98
CA THR A 562 0.37 -69.19 -39.67
C THR A 562 0.47 -70.50 -38.88
N VAL A 563 -0.30 -71.48 -39.37
CA VAL A 563 0.00 -72.92 -39.57
C VAL A 563 1.20 -73.55 -38.84
N SER A 564 0.96 -74.60 -38.03
CA SER A 564 1.37 -75.98 -38.37
C SER A 564 0.86 -77.05 -37.36
N SER A 565 0.33 -78.13 -37.95
CA SER A 565 -0.04 -79.47 -37.46
C SER A 565 0.83 -80.04 -36.32
N ASN A 566 0.41 -80.97 -35.45
CA ASN A 566 -0.20 -82.31 -35.62
C ASN A 566 -0.32 -82.90 -34.17
N ASN A 567 -1.11 -83.89 -33.75
CA ASN A 567 -2.13 -84.77 -34.33
C ASN A 567 -2.82 -85.56 -33.19
N GLY A 568 -4.03 -86.09 -33.44
CA GLY A 568 -4.69 -87.16 -32.67
C GLY A 568 -5.76 -86.68 -31.68
N GLY A 569 -7.03 -87.06 -31.73
CA GLY A 569 -7.75 -88.09 -32.48
C GLY A 569 -8.88 -88.59 -31.58
N GLY A 570 -10.15 -88.35 -31.95
CA GLY A 570 -11.32 -88.82 -31.21
C GLY A 570 -12.58 -87.98 -31.44
N SER A 571 -13.49 -88.47 -32.27
CA SER A 571 -14.87 -88.01 -32.52
C SER A 571 -15.78 -89.26 -32.43
N PRO A 572 -17.12 -89.18 -32.28
CA PRO A 572 -18.01 -88.12 -32.83
C PRO A 572 -19.22 -87.69 -31.97
N GLY A 573 -19.88 -86.60 -32.40
CA GLY A 573 -21.35 -86.61 -32.60
C GLY A 573 -22.28 -85.93 -31.58
N ARG A 574 -22.47 -84.61 -31.74
CA ARG A 574 -23.71 -83.78 -31.59
C ARG A 574 -24.96 -84.38 -30.90
N GLN A 575 -25.49 -83.68 -29.88
CA GLN A 575 -26.67 -82.78 -29.96
C GLN A 575 -26.95 -82.05 -28.62
N THR A 576 -27.69 -80.95 -28.73
CA THR A 576 -27.91 -79.77 -27.87
C THR A 576 -28.57 -79.96 -26.49
N PRO A 577 -28.38 -79.03 -25.52
CA PRO A 577 -29.12 -78.99 -24.26
C PRO A 577 -30.31 -78.00 -24.29
N GLU A 578 -31.47 -78.43 -23.78
CA GLU A 578 -32.63 -77.56 -23.53
C GLU A 578 -32.50 -76.78 -22.21
N LEU A 579 -32.88 -75.51 -22.29
CA LEU A 579 -32.91 -74.52 -21.23
C LEU A 579 -33.97 -74.86 -20.18
N ARG A 580 -33.58 -74.82 -18.89
CA ARG A 580 -34.51 -74.61 -17.78
C ARG A 580 -34.45 -73.17 -17.30
N THR A 581 -35.58 -72.49 -17.48
CA THR A 581 -35.94 -71.17 -16.99
C THR A 581 -36.11 -71.17 -15.46
N SER A 582 -35.68 -70.09 -14.80
CA SER A 582 -36.42 -69.56 -13.66
C SER A 582 -36.17 -68.06 -13.50
N ARG A 583 -37.27 -67.32 -13.48
CA ARG A 583 -37.37 -65.88 -13.24
C ARG A 583 -37.93 -65.69 -11.82
N SER A 584 -37.37 -64.71 -11.12
CA SER A 584 -38.08 -63.71 -10.30
C SER A 584 -38.30 -63.90 -8.77
N VAL A 585 -38.09 -62.75 -8.08
CA VAL A 585 -38.73 -62.18 -6.86
C VAL A 585 -38.13 -62.47 -5.46
N LEU A 586 -38.21 -61.40 -4.62
CA LEU A 586 -38.08 -61.25 -3.15
C LEU A 586 -36.67 -61.09 -2.56
N SER A 587 -36.41 -60.35 -1.48
CA SER A 587 -37.09 -59.33 -0.66
C SER A 587 -36.14 -58.95 0.49
N LEU A 588 -36.35 -57.79 1.10
CA LEU A 588 -35.73 -57.21 2.29
C LEU A 588 -35.38 -58.18 3.44
N THR A 589 -34.33 -57.90 4.23
CA THR A 589 -34.43 -57.32 5.61
C THR A 589 -33.08 -57.26 6.37
N LYS A 590 -32.97 -56.25 7.25
CA LYS A 590 -32.13 -56.14 8.48
C LYS A 590 -30.59 -56.16 8.33
N ILE A 591 -29.96 -55.00 8.61
CA ILE A 591 -29.21 -54.65 9.84
C ILE A 591 -28.68 -53.20 9.70
#